data_AF-A0A248WYX5-F1
#
_entry.id   AF-A0A248WYX5-F1
#
_cell.length_a   1.000
_cell.length_b   1.000
_cell.length_c   1.000
_cell.angle_alpha   90.00
_cell.angle_beta   90.00
_cell.angle_gamma   90.00
#
_symmetry.space_group_name_H-M   'P 1'
#
loop_
_entity.id
_entity.type
_entity.pdbx_description
1 polymer ?
#
loop_
_entity_poly.entity_id
_entity_poly.type
_entity_poly.pdbx_seq_one_letter_code
_entity_poly.pdbx_strand_id
1 'polypeptide(L)'
;TLFIDSQVVKWNIAAAIAQFKGDKAAKVVLDRIDVHYQPGHGYASMGETKEADGKYFNSGNKFSKDRFLPVGPLHVETEQLLDISGDKMVLLHDHTAHPEPHDAIIVRRDIIKTRQIYNMDDYPIAVRDFKDTGVTRKGNKVTVRIMSAAPAFSPDNFTVKKGDEVTIIVTNHDKVEDLHHGFGLANHDICFVIGPQQTQSVTFKADKAGVFWYYCTHFCHAMHL
;
A
#
# COMPACT_ATOMS: atom_id res chain seq x y z
N THR A 1 24.23 9.18 -2.81
CA THR A 1 23.60 10.31 -3.54
C THR A 1 24.31 11.60 -3.15
N LEU A 2 24.29 12.62 -4.01
CA LEU A 2 24.77 13.97 -3.72
C LEU A 2 23.59 14.93 -3.86
N PHE A 3 23.03 15.37 -2.74
CA PHE A 3 21.80 16.17 -2.73
C PHE A 3 21.97 17.54 -3.41
N ILE A 4 23.03 18.26 -3.04
CA ILE A 4 23.30 19.61 -3.53
C ILE A 4 23.65 19.58 -5.01
N ASP A 5 24.57 18.69 -5.40
CA ASP A 5 24.99 18.53 -6.80
C ASP A 5 23.92 17.87 -7.67
N SER A 6 22.87 17.30 -7.06
CA SER A 6 21.80 16.57 -7.74
C SER A 6 22.30 15.37 -8.55
N GLN A 7 23.16 14.54 -7.95
CA GLN A 7 23.84 13.45 -8.64
C GLN A 7 23.80 12.11 -7.90
N VAL A 8 23.89 11.02 -8.66
CA VAL A 8 24.35 9.72 -8.16
C VAL A 8 25.78 9.51 -8.64
N VAL A 9 26.63 9.00 -7.74
CA VAL A 9 28.05 8.73 -8.03
C VAL A 9 28.34 7.25 -7.85
N LYS A 10 28.84 6.61 -8.90
CA LYS A 10 29.35 5.23 -8.88
C LYS A 10 30.84 5.27 -8.57
N TRP A 11 31.25 4.60 -7.50
CA TRP A 11 32.64 4.58 -7.05
C TRP A 11 33.05 3.20 -6.55
N ASN A 12 34.36 2.92 -6.57
CA ASN A 12 34.91 1.63 -6.16
C ASN A 12 35.55 1.71 -4.76
N ILE A 13 35.08 0.84 -3.85
CA ILE A 13 35.54 0.81 -2.46
C ILE A 13 37.03 0.42 -2.36
N ALA A 14 37.48 -0.60 -3.10
CA ALA A 14 38.87 -1.03 -3.06
C ALA A 14 39.83 0.05 -3.60
N ALA A 15 39.44 0.73 -4.68
CA ALA A 15 40.20 1.86 -5.21
C ALA A 15 40.23 3.03 -4.22
N ALA A 16 39.13 3.32 -3.52
CA ALA A 16 39.10 4.34 -2.47
C ALA A 16 40.07 4.01 -1.32
N ILE A 17 40.10 2.74 -0.89
CA ILE A 17 41.03 2.26 0.13
C ILE A 17 42.49 2.38 -0.35
N ALA A 18 42.78 2.00 -1.60
CA ALA A 18 44.12 2.12 -2.18
C ALA A 18 44.57 3.58 -2.27
N GLN A 19 43.69 4.47 -2.74
CA GLN A 19 43.95 5.91 -2.79
C GLN A 19 44.24 6.48 -1.40
N PHE A 20 43.45 6.09 -0.40
CA PHE A 20 43.65 6.50 0.99
C PHE A 20 45.01 6.05 1.55
N LYS A 21 45.52 4.89 1.10
CA LYS A 21 46.86 4.37 1.46
C LYS A 21 48.01 4.99 0.66
N GLY A 22 47.73 5.95 -0.22
CA GLY A 22 48.74 6.73 -0.95
C GLY A 22 48.88 6.39 -2.44
N ASP A 23 48.09 5.45 -2.98
CA ASP A 23 48.07 5.21 -4.42
C ASP A 23 47.32 6.33 -5.16
N LYS A 24 48.08 7.32 -5.63
CA LYS A 24 47.52 8.47 -6.37
C LYS A 24 46.96 8.11 -7.74
N ALA A 25 47.27 6.92 -8.28
CA ALA A 25 46.78 6.46 -9.58
C ALA A 25 45.43 5.71 -9.49
N ALA A 26 44.97 5.35 -8.28
CA ALA A 26 43.73 4.63 -8.09
C ALA A 26 42.51 5.43 -8.59
N LYS A 27 41.73 4.84 -9.51
CA LYS A 27 40.51 5.45 -10.06
C LYS A 27 39.30 5.15 -9.16
N VAL A 28 38.97 6.08 -8.26
CA VAL A 28 37.88 5.91 -7.29
C VAL A 28 36.50 6.13 -7.91
N VAL A 29 36.30 7.27 -8.58
CA VAL A 29 35.03 7.61 -9.23
C VAL A 29 34.99 6.95 -10.61
N LEU A 30 33.99 6.09 -10.81
CA LEU A 30 33.80 5.35 -12.06
C LEU A 30 32.81 6.05 -12.98
N ASP A 31 31.76 6.63 -12.38
CA ASP A 31 30.71 7.32 -13.11
C ASP A 31 29.95 8.33 -12.25
N ARG A 32 29.30 9.29 -12.90
CA ARG A 32 28.37 10.23 -12.31
C ARG A 32 27.18 10.39 -13.25
N ILE A 33 25.98 10.49 -12.69
CA ILE A 33 24.77 10.78 -13.45
C ILE A 33 23.97 11.84 -12.72
N ASP A 34 23.47 12.81 -13.49
CA ASP A 34 22.55 13.81 -12.98
C ASP A 34 21.17 13.19 -12.75
N VAL A 35 20.61 13.43 -11.58
CA VAL A 35 19.28 12.99 -11.17
C VAL A 35 18.41 14.19 -10.81
N HIS A 36 17.11 14.03 -10.90
CA HIS A 36 16.16 15.13 -11.04
C HIS A 36 15.06 15.03 -9.99
N TYR A 37 15.08 15.81 -8.92
CA TYR A 37 16.23 16.57 -8.41
C TYR A 37 16.41 16.38 -6.91
N GLN A 38 17.61 16.69 -6.41
CA GLN A 38 17.94 16.63 -4.99
C GLN A 38 17.69 15.21 -4.42
N PRO A 39 18.53 14.23 -4.81
CA PRO A 39 18.37 12.85 -4.39
C PRO A 39 18.59 12.71 -2.89
N GLY A 40 17.65 12.07 -2.20
CA GLY A 40 17.73 11.62 -0.82
C GLY A 40 18.38 10.24 -0.73
N HIS A 41 17.61 9.22 -0.38
CA HIS A 41 18.08 7.83 -0.38
C HIS A 41 18.11 7.27 -1.82
N GLY A 42 18.80 6.14 -1.98
CA GLY A 42 18.65 5.33 -3.17
C GLY A 42 19.00 3.88 -2.89
N TYR A 43 18.33 2.99 -3.59
CA TYR A 43 18.26 1.57 -3.26
C TYR A 43 18.47 0.70 -4.50
N ALA A 44 19.30 -0.33 -4.36
CA ALA A 44 19.63 -1.26 -5.43
C ALA A 44 18.79 -2.54 -5.36
N SER A 45 18.57 -3.20 -6.50
CA SER A 45 17.93 -4.51 -6.56
C SER A 45 18.68 -5.53 -5.70
N MET A 46 17.97 -6.10 -4.71
CA MET A 46 18.53 -6.99 -3.69
C MET A 46 19.70 -6.40 -2.87
N GLY A 47 19.88 -5.08 -2.89
CA GLY A 47 21.10 -4.40 -2.46
C GLY A 47 21.45 -4.54 -0.98
N GLU A 48 20.45 -4.80 -0.14
CA GLU A 48 20.64 -5.01 1.32
C GLU A 48 20.72 -6.49 1.70
N THR A 49 21.03 -7.36 0.72
CA THR A 49 21.14 -8.80 0.90
C THR A 49 22.45 -9.34 0.35
N LYS A 50 22.75 -10.61 0.62
CA LYS A 50 23.88 -11.32 -0.02
C LYS A 50 23.64 -11.62 -1.51
N GLU A 51 22.45 -11.35 -2.02
CA GLU A 51 22.02 -11.61 -3.39
C GLU A 51 21.92 -10.34 -4.22
N ALA A 52 22.59 -9.26 -3.81
CA ALA A 52 22.70 -8.02 -4.60
C ALA A 52 23.15 -8.33 -6.03
N ASP A 53 22.30 -8.00 -7.01
CA ASP A 53 22.45 -8.47 -8.40
C ASP A 53 23.09 -7.45 -9.34
N GLY A 54 23.26 -6.21 -8.88
CA GLY A 54 23.89 -5.12 -9.64
C GLY A 54 23.13 -4.72 -10.91
N LYS A 55 21.81 -4.93 -10.98
CA LYS A 55 21.02 -4.61 -12.18
C LYS A 55 20.39 -3.24 -12.15
N TYR A 56 19.70 -2.90 -11.07
CA TYR A 56 18.94 -1.67 -10.96
C TYR A 56 19.32 -0.90 -9.70
N PHE A 57 19.27 0.43 -9.81
CA PHE A 57 19.35 1.36 -8.69
C PHE A 57 18.24 2.38 -8.86
N ASN A 58 17.48 2.66 -7.81
CA ASN A 58 16.47 3.70 -7.84
C ASN A 58 16.88 4.87 -6.94
N SER A 59 16.83 6.08 -7.49
CA SER A 59 17.14 7.33 -6.79
C SER A 59 15.85 8.04 -6.35
N GLY A 60 15.65 8.17 -5.04
CA GLY A 60 14.50 8.88 -4.48
C GLY A 60 14.76 10.37 -4.36
N ASN A 61 14.19 11.16 -5.27
CA ASN A 61 14.49 12.58 -5.45
C ASN A 61 13.39 13.48 -4.85
N LYS A 62 13.81 14.51 -4.10
CA LYS A 62 12.93 15.32 -3.24
C LYS A 62 12.21 16.46 -3.93
N PHE A 63 12.62 16.83 -5.15
CA PHE A 63 11.92 17.87 -5.91
C PHE A 63 11.77 17.43 -7.36
N SER A 64 10.53 17.37 -7.87
CA SER A 64 10.27 17.04 -9.28
C SER A 64 10.38 18.23 -10.23
N LYS A 65 10.17 19.47 -9.76
CA LYS A 65 10.23 20.70 -10.57
C LYS A 65 9.49 20.56 -11.92
N ASP A 66 10.23 20.46 -13.02
CA ASP A 66 9.78 20.44 -14.41
C ASP A 66 9.67 19.03 -15.01
N ARG A 67 9.88 17.96 -14.23
CA ARG A 67 9.85 16.58 -14.73
C ARG A 67 8.46 16.09 -15.15
N PHE A 68 7.40 16.71 -14.65
CA PHE A 68 6.02 16.31 -14.90
C PHE A 68 5.13 17.50 -15.28
N LEU A 69 3.91 17.21 -15.76
CA LEU A 69 2.90 18.23 -15.97
C LEU A 69 2.62 18.99 -14.66
N PRO A 70 2.41 20.32 -14.71
CA PRO A 70 2.17 21.11 -13.52
C PRO A 70 0.80 20.79 -12.90
N VAL A 71 0.78 20.56 -11.59
CA VAL A 71 -0.44 20.20 -10.81
C VAL A 71 -0.76 21.18 -9.68
N GLY A 72 -0.12 22.35 -9.68
CA GLY A 72 -0.29 23.39 -8.65
C GLY A 72 0.92 23.50 -7.71
N PRO A 73 0.80 24.27 -6.62
CA PRO A 73 1.95 24.60 -5.75
C PRO A 73 2.61 23.41 -5.04
N LEU A 74 1.84 22.35 -4.77
CA LEU A 74 2.37 21.11 -4.20
C LEU A 74 2.69 20.14 -5.34
N HIS A 75 3.97 19.96 -5.59
CA HIS A 75 4.48 18.98 -6.55
C HIS A 75 4.58 17.60 -5.89
N VAL A 76 4.66 16.56 -6.71
CA VAL A 76 5.05 15.19 -6.29
C VAL A 76 6.58 15.06 -6.27
N GLU A 77 7.11 14.04 -5.60
CA GLU A 77 8.50 13.62 -5.69
C GLU A 77 8.78 12.85 -6.98
N THR A 78 10.05 12.53 -7.23
CA THR A 78 10.47 11.76 -8.41
C THR A 78 11.31 10.56 -7.99
N GLU A 79 10.84 9.36 -8.31
CA GLU A 79 11.62 8.12 -8.20
C GLU A 79 12.23 7.80 -9.56
N GLN A 80 13.56 7.79 -9.64
CA GLN A 80 14.28 7.56 -10.90
C GLN A 80 14.93 6.19 -10.91
N LEU A 81 14.47 5.31 -11.82
CA LEU A 81 15.06 4.00 -12.03
C LEU A 81 16.26 4.10 -12.96
N LEU A 82 17.42 3.62 -12.50
CA LEU A 82 18.67 3.56 -13.23
C LEU A 82 19.04 2.11 -13.55
N ASP A 83 19.45 1.84 -14.78
CA ASP A 83 20.21 0.64 -15.13
C ASP A 83 21.65 0.82 -14.67
N ILE A 84 22.14 -0.13 -13.87
CA ILE A 84 23.52 -0.16 -13.37
C ILE A 84 24.25 -1.45 -13.75
N SER A 85 23.67 -2.26 -14.64
CA SER A 85 24.22 -3.56 -15.08
C SER A 85 25.49 -3.42 -15.93
N GLY A 86 25.67 -2.27 -16.58
CA GLY A 86 26.87 -1.94 -17.36
C GLY A 86 27.90 -1.11 -16.58
N ASP A 87 28.95 -0.69 -17.27
CA ASP A 87 29.98 0.19 -16.71
C ASP A 87 29.42 1.57 -16.35
N LYS A 88 28.52 2.09 -17.19
CA LYS A 88 27.85 3.39 -17.05
C LYS A 88 26.43 3.24 -16.53
N MET A 89 26.02 4.17 -15.66
CA MET A 89 24.64 4.27 -15.20
C MET A 89 23.79 4.89 -16.31
N VAL A 90 22.59 4.35 -16.52
CA VAL A 90 21.65 4.86 -17.53
C VAL A 90 20.30 5.11 -16.86
N LEU A 91 19.79 6.34 -16.95
CA LEU A 91 18.43 6.66 -16.51
C LEU A 91 17.42 5.97 -17.43
N LEU A 92 16.57 5.11 -16.86
CA LEU A 92 15.55 4.38 -17.60
C LEU A 92 14.17 5.06 -17.52
N HIS A 93 13.81 5.55 -16.34
CA HIS A 93 12.44 6.04 -16.10
C HIS A 93 12.36 7.04 -14.95
N ASP A 94 11.42 7.98 -15.07
CA ASP A 94 10.96 8.87 -14.01
C ASP A 94 9.55 8.45 -13.60
N HIS A 95 9.35 8.18 -12.31
CA HIS A 95 8.04 7.87 -11.75
C HIS A 95 7.66 8.91 -10.69
N THR A 96 6.39 9.31 -10.69
CA THR A 96 5.85 10.20 -9.65
C THR A 96 5.75 9.45 -8.32
N ALA A 97 6.08 10.09 -7.21
CA ALA A 97 5.87 9.51 -5.88
C ALA A 97 5.25 10.51 -4.91
N HIS A 98 4.39 10.05 -4.00
CA HIS A 98 3.68 10.88 -3.03
C HIS A 98 3.42 10.08 -1.73
N PRO A 99 3.43 10.71 -0.53
CA PRO A 99 3.70 12.13 -0.28
C PRO A 99 5.17 12.51 -0.04
N GLU A 100 6.09 11.54 -0.06
CA GLU A 100 7.55 11.69 -0.13
C GLU A 100 8.11 10.36 0.41
N PRO A 101 8.31 9.31 -0.41
CA PRO A 101 8.96 8.11 0.08
C PRO A 101 10.36 8.43 0.59
N HIS A 102 10.67 7.93 1.77
CA HIS A 102 11.98 8.13 2.38
C HIS A 102 12.96 7.05 1.95
N ASP A 103 12.49 5.80 1.88
CA ASP A 103 13.33 4.65 1.57
C ASP A 103 12.51 3.49 1.00
N ALA A 104 13.19 2.54 0.36
CA ALA A 104 12.58 1.29 -0.10
C ALA A 104 13.62 0.16 -0.27
N ILE A 105 13.11 -1.06 -0.44
CA ILE A 105 13.90 -2.22 -0.86
C ILE A 105 13.30 -2.83 -2.12
N ILE A 106 14.15 -3.40 -2.97
CA ILE A 106 13.73 -4.10 -4.18
C ILE A 106 14.06 -5.58 -4.00
N VAL A 107 13.03 -6.43 -3.98
CA VAL A 107 13.16 -7.87 -3.71
C VAL A 107 12.74 -8.68 -4.95
N ARG A 108 13.45 -9.79 -5.24
CA ARG A 108 13.08 -10.70 -6.33
C ARG A 108 11.70 -11.31 -6.08
N ARG A 109 10.89 -11.38 -7.13
CA ARG A 109 9.51 -11.91 -7.06
C ARG A 109 9.43 -13.34 -6.51
N ASP A 110 10.46 -14.16 -6.71
CA ASP A 110 10.43 -15.57 -6.31
C ASP A 110 10.58 -15.78 -4.80
N ILE A 111 11.08 -14.77 -4.07
CA ILE A 111 11.25 -14.78 -2.61
C ILE A 111 9.92 -14.55 -1.89
N ILE A 112 9.06 -13.70 -2.45
CA ILE A 112 7.77 -13.37 -1.85
C ILE A 112 6.70 -14.35 -2.34
N LYS A 113 6.02 -15.02 -1.40
CA LYS A 113 4.84 -15.86 -1.68
C LYS A 113 3.62 -15.17 -1.09
N THR A 114 2.77 -14.63 -1.97
CA THR A 114 1.48 -14.03 -1.60
C THR A 114 0.39 -15.10 -1.52
N ARG A 115 -0.78 -14.70 -1.02
CA ARG A 115 -2.02 -15.49 -1.08
C ARG A 115 -3.07 -14.72 -1.88
N GLN A 116 -3.90 -15.44 -2.63
CA GLN A 116 -4.96 -14.86 -3.48
C GLN A 116 -6.22 -14.50 -2.69
N ILE A 117 -6.53 -15.27 -1.66
CA ILE A 117 -7.66 -15.07 -0.76
C ILE A 117 -7.22 -15.24 0.69
N TYR A 118 -8.03 -14.72 1.62
CA TYR A 118 -7.78 -14.90 3.04
C TYR A 118 -8.20 -16.30 3.51
N ASN A 119 -7.73 -16.71 4.69
CA ASN A 119 -8.27 -17.88 5.37
C ASN A 119 -9.29 -17.40 6.42
N MET A 120 -10.54 -17.84 6.32
CA MET A 120 -11.59 -17.42 7.27
C MET A 120 -11.27 -17.81 8.71
N ASP A 121 -10.47 -18.86 8.91
CA ASP A 121 -10.03 -19.29 10.24
C ASP A 121 -9.04 -18.33 10.90
N ASP A 122 -8.42 -17.42 10.14
CA ASP A 122 -7.59 -16.33 10.68
C ASP A 122 -8.45 -15.28 11.42
N TYR A 123 -9.79 -15.37 11.34
CA TYR A 123 -10.75 -14.41 11.91
C TYR A 123 -11.69 -15.07 12.93
N PRO A 124 -11.38 -15.01 14.24
CA PRO A 124 -12.22 -15.63 15.28
C PRO A 124 -13.66 -15.11 15.35
N ILE A 125 -13.91 -13.88 14.87
CA ILE A 125 -15.23 -13.26 14.86
C ILE A 125 -16.04 -13.51 13.58
N ALA A 126 -15.52 -14.30 12.64
CA ALA A 126 -16.16 -14.58 11.36
C ALA A 126 -17.59 -15.10 11.51
N VAL A 127 -18.48 -14.62 10.66
CA VAL A 127 -19.83 -15.15 10.46
C VAL A 127 -19.69 -16.35 9.54
N ARG A 128 -19.86 -17.58 10.05
CA ARG A 128 -19.56 -18.81 9.31
C ARG A 128 -20.75 -19.38 8.58
N ASP A 129 -21.95 -19.16 9.10
CA ASP A 129 -23.19 -19.69 8.56
C ASP A 129 -24.21 -18.56 8.41
N PHE A 130 -25.09 -18.68 7.41
CA PHE A 130 -26.16 -17.72 7.17
C PHE A 130 -27.05 -17.53 8.42
N LYS A 131 -27.27 -18.59 9.20
CA LYS A 131 -28.05 -18.51 10.45
C LYS A 131 -27.40 -17.67 11.55
N ASP A 132 -26.10 -17.39 11.43
CA ASP A 132 -25.35 -16.57 12.39
C ASP A 132 -25.41 -15.07 12.04
N THR A 133 -26.05 -14.72 10.91
CA THR A 133 -26.31 -13.33 10.51
C THR A 133 -27.44 -12.72 11.35
N GLY A 134 -27.48 -11.39 11.42
CA GLY A 134 -28.53 -10.64 12.11
C GLY A 134 -28.04 -9.89 13.34
N VAL A 135 -28.98 -9.54 14.23
CA VAL A 135 -28.74 -8.60 15.33
C VAL A 135 -28.82 -9.33 16.67
N THR A 136 -27.76 -9.22 17.47
CA THR A 136 -27.74 -9.66 18.88
C THR A 136 -27.63 -8.46 19.80
N ARG A 137 -28.45 -8.41 20.86
CA ARG A 137 -28.46 -7.32 21.84
C ARG A 137 -28.05 -7.79 23.22
N LYS A 138 -27.17 -7.04 23.87
CA LYS A 138 -26.80 -7.16 25.30
C LYS A 138 -26.88 -5.77 25.94
N GLY A 139 -28.06 -5.42 26.46
CA GLY A 139 -28.32 -4.07 26.97
C GLY A 139 -28.27 -3.01 25.86
N ASN A 140 -27.39 -2.02 26.02
CA ASN A 140 -27.11 -0.98 25.02
C ASN A 140 -26.02 -1.39 24.01
N LYS A 141 -25.40 -2.56 24.17
CA LYS A 141 -24.44 -3.10 23.18
C LYS A 141 -25.18 -3.95 22.17
N VAL A 142 -24.97 -3.66 20.89
CA VAL A 142 -25.62 -4.35 19.78
C VAL A 142 -24.55 -4.87 18.84
N THR A 143 -24.57 -6.17 18.55
CA THR A 143 -23.70 -6.79 17.54
C THR A 143 -24.55 -7.11 16.32
N VAL A 144 -24.14 -6.60 15.16
CA VAL A 144 -24.76 -6.91 13.87
C VAL A 144 -23.78 -7.75 13.08
N ARG A 145 -24.19 -8.97 12.74
CA ARG A 145 -23.41 -9.93 11.96
C ARG A 145 -23.93 -9.94 10.53
N ILE A 146 -23.05 -9.61 9.59
CA ILE A 146 -23.35 -9.47 8.18
C ILE A 146 -22.49 -10.43 7.39
N MET A 147 -23.12 -11.16 6.48
CA MET A 147 -22.46 -11.93 5.44
C MET A 147 -22.52 -11.12 4.13
N SER A 148 -21.43 -11.07 3.37
CA SER A 148 -21.44 -10.56 2.00
C SER A 148 -21.10 -11.67 1.02
N ALA A 149 -21.88 -11.78 -0.03
CA ALA A 149 -21.59 -12.60 -1.20
C ALA A 149 -22.17 -11.86 -2.40
N ALA A 150 -21.33 -11.49 -3.37
CA ALA A 150 -21.74 -10.63 -4.47
C ALA A 150 -23.04 -11.14 -5.14
N PRO A 151 -24.09 -10.31 -5.29
CA PRO A 151 -24.13 -8.85 -5.10
C PRO A 151 -24.69 -8.35 -3.75
N ALA A 152 -24.94 -9.22 -2.77
CA ALA A 152 -25.81 -8.88 -1.62
C ALA A 152 -25.12 -8.97 -0.25
N PHE A 153 -25.67 -8.19 0.68
CA PHE A 153 -25.46 -8.36 2.12
C PHE A 153 -26.59 -9.16 2.74
N SER A 154 -26.30 -9.85 3.84
CA SER A 154 -27.28 -10.55 4.66
C SER A 154 -26.99 -10.29 6.14
N PRO A 155 -27.88 -9.62 6.89
CA PRO A 155 -29.18 -9.11 6.45
C PRO A 155 -29.10 -7.90 5.50
N ASP A 156 -30.20 -7.62 4.80
CA ASP A 156 -30.38 -6.47 3.90
C ASP A 156 -30.83 -5.19 4.64
N ASN A 157 -31.33 -5.32 5.88
CA ASN A 157 -31.59 -4.23 6.80
C ASN A 157 -31.49 -4.69 8.28
N PHE A 158 -31.31 -3.75 9.20
CA PHE A 158 -31.40 -4.00 10.64
C PHE A 158 -31.83 -2.73 11.40
N THR A 159 -32.35 -2.90 12.62
CA THR A 159 -32.79 -1.79 13.48
C THR A 159 -32.03 -1.75 14.79
N VAL A 160 -31.55 -0.56 15.17
CA VAL A 160 -30.93 -0.27 16.48
C VAL A 160 -31.63 0.91 17.14
N LYS A 161 -31.34 1.16 18.42
CA LYS A 161 -31.86 2.32 19.16
C LYS A 161 -30.83 3.44 19.16
N LYS A 162 -31.31 4.68 19.12
CA LYS A 162 -30.45 5.84 19.37
C LYS A 162 -29.75 5.67 20.73
N GLY A 163 -28.43 5.82 20.74
CA GLY A 163 -27.57 5.66 21.91
C GLY A 163 -26.96 4.26 22.08
N ASP A 164 -27.34 3.28 21.25
CA ASP A 164 -26.69 1.97 21.25
C ASP A 164 -25.21 2.09 20.84
N GLU A 165 -24.36 1.27 21.46
CA GLU A 165 -23.02 0.96 21.00
C GLU A 165 -23.11 -0.22 20.04
N VAL A 166 -22.95 0.05 18.74
CA VAL A 166 -23.19 -0.90 17.66
C VAL A 166 -21.85 -1.39 17.11
N THR A 167 -21.62 -2.70 17.17
CA THR A 167 -20.52 -3.38 16.48
C THR A 167 -21.04 -4.06 15.23
N ILE A 168 -20.63 -3.60 14.05
CA ILE A 168 -20.88 -4.29 12.79
C ILE A 168 -19.73 -5.26 12.53
N ILE A 169 -20.05 -6.50 12.19
CA ILE A 169 -19.09 -7.54 11.78
C ILE A 169 -19.49 -7.99 10.39
N VAL A 170 -18.62 -7.81 9.41
CA VAL A 170 -18.87 -8.20 8.01
C VAL A 170 -17.88 -9.28 7.61
N THR A 171 -18.38 -10.42 7.15
CA THR A 171 -17.57 -11.53 6.60
C THR A 171 -17.88 -11.70 5.13
N ASN A 172 -16.85 -11.64 4.29
CA ASN A 172 -16.96 -11.89 2.86
C ASN A 172 -16.86 -13.40 2.58
N HIS A 173 -17.91 -13.97 2.00
CA HIS A 173 -18.02 -15.40 1.67
C HIS A 173 -17.61 -15.75 0.25
N ASP A 174 -17.28 -14.75 -0.59
CA ASP A 174 -16.74 -15.01 -1.91
C ASP A 174 -15.38 -15.71 -1.84
N LYS A 175 -15.17 -16.64 -2.77
CA LYS A 175 -13.96 -17.48 -2.87
C LYS A 175 -13.18 -17.22 -4.16
N VAL A 176 -13.48 -16.11 -4.83
CA VAL A 176 -12.84 -15.67 -6.06
C VAL A 176 -11.77 -14.65 -5.68
N GLU A 177 -10.56 -14.81 -6.22
CA GLU A 177 -9.49 -13.83 -6.08
C GLU A 177 -9.96 -12.44 -6.54
N ASP A 178 -9.48 -11.40 -5.87
CA ASP A 178 -9.79 -9.99 -6.16
C ASP A 178 -11.26 -9.57 -5.95
N LEU A 179 -12.15 -10.50 -5.56
CA LEU A 179 -13.57 -10.20 -5.31
C LEU A 179 -13.78 -9.56 -3.91
N HIS A 180 -13.24 -8.36 -3.75
CA HIS A 180 -13.36 -7.54 -2.55
C HIS A 180 -14.74 -6.89 -2.48
N HIS A 181 -15.28 -6.83 -1.27
CA HIS A 181 -16.40 -5.95 -0.94
C HIS A 181 -15.89 -4.75 -0.17
N GLY A 182 -16.72 -3.72 -0.08
CA GLY A 182 -16.56 -2.64 0.86
C GLY A 182 -17.78 -2.57 1.78
N PHE A 183 -17.64 -1.93 2.93
CA PHE A 183 -18.78 -1.57 3.77
C PHE A 183 -18.69 -0.09 4.09
N GLY A 184 -19.61 0.69 3.53
CA GLY A 184 -19.82 2.10 3.88
C GLY A 184 -21.09 2.24 4.70
N LEU A 185 -21.08 3.07 5.75
CA LEU A 185 -22.30 3.49 6.45
C LEU A 185 -22.48 5.00 6.29
N ALA A 186 -23.54 5.40 5.59
CA ALA A 186 -23.81 6.80 5.29
C ALA A 186 -23.92 7.65 6.57
N ASN A 187 -23.30 8.82 6.56
CA ASN A 187 -23.31 9.82 7.65
C ASN A 187 -22.66 9.39 8.99
N HIS A 188 -21.85 8.33 8.98
CA HIS A 188 -21.17 7.79 10.17
C HIS A 188 -19.64 7.74 10.04
N ASP A 189 -19.06 8.21 8.93
CA ASP A 189 -17.60 8.17 8.67
C ASP A 189 -17.01 6.75 8.83
N ILE A 190 -17.76 5.76 8.32
CA ILE A 190 -17.38 4.36 8.34
C ILE A 190 -17.26 3.90 6.91
N CYS A 191 -16.05 3.47 6.54
CA CYS A 191 -15.72 2.86 5.26
C CYS A 191 -14.54 1.89 5.46
N PHE A 192 -14.71 0.63 5.11
CA PHE A 192 -13.60 -0.34 5.09
C PHE A 192 -13.79 -1.39 3.99
N VAL A 193 -12.69 -2.03 3.61
CA VAL A 193 -12.64 -3.09 2.57
C VAL A 193 -12.66 -4.46 3.23
N ILE A 194 -13.37 -5.43 2.65
CA ILE A 194 -13.38 -6.82 3.11
C ILE A 194 -13.02 -7.73 1.94
N GLY A 195 -11.80 -8.27 1.93
CA GLY A 195 -11.35 -9.19 0.91
C GLY A 195 -11.99 -10.59 1.01
N PRO A 196 -11.84 -11.43 -0.03
CA PRO A 196 -12.43 -12.77 -0.08
C PRO A 196 -12.05 -13.60 1.16
N GLN A 197 -13.05 -14.14 1.88
CA GLN A 197 -12.90 -14.90 3.14
C GLN A 197 -12.39 -14.07 4.35
N GLN A 198 -12.23 -12.75 4.22
CA GLN A 198 -11.86 -11.86 5.33
C GLN A 198 -13.09 -11.54 6.21
N THR A 199 -12.85 -11.26 7.48
CA THR A 199 -13.82 -10.58 8.35
C THR A 199 -13.24 -9.27 8.87
N GLN A 200 -14.03 -8.20 8.81
CA GLN A 200 -13.72 -6.93 9.44
C GLN A 200 -14.87 -6.48 10.34
N SER A 201 -14.58 -5.60 11.29
CA SER A 201 -15.58 -5.05 12.19
C SER A 201 -15.28 -3.62 12.58
N VAL A 202 -16.35 -2.87 12.86
CA VAL A 202 -16.27 -1.51 13.37
C VAL A 202 -17.29 -1.35 14.49
N THR A 203 -16.91 -0.61 15.54
CA THR A 203 -17.84 -0.24 16.61
C THR A 203 -18.06 1.26 16.58
N PHE A 204 -19.31 1.68 16.62
CA PHE A 204 -19.70 3.09 16.64
C PHE A 204 -20.90 3.30 17.55
N LYS A 205 -21.15 4.56 17.92
CA LYS A 205 -22.34 4.94 18.68
C LYS A 205 -23.42 5.37 17.69
N ALA A 206 -24.60 4.76 17.75
CA ALA A 206 -25.76 5.18 16.96
C ALA A 206 -26.38 6.44 17.58
N ASP A 207 -25.72 7.60 17.47
CA ASP A 207 -26.11 8.85 18.14
C ASP A 207 -27.16 9.67 17.39
N LYS A 208 -27.48 9.29 16.15
CA LYS A 208 -28.51 9.91 15.30
C LYS A 208 -29.69 8.96 15.11
N ALA A 209 -30.91 9.50 15.19
CA ALA A 209 -32.12 8.76 14.82
C ALA A 209 -32.42 8.97 13.33
N GLY A 210 -32.89 7.93 12.64
CA GLY A 210 -33.25 8.00 11.22
C GLY A 210 -32.97 6.69 10.50
N VAL A 211 -33.11 6.72 9.17
CA VAL A 211 -32.70 5.65 8.26
C VAL A 211 -31.32 6.00 7.72
N PHE A 212 -30.39 5.06 7.84
CA PHE A 212 -29.03 5.19 7.32
C PHE A 212 -28.72 3.99 6.46
N TRP A 213 -28.30 4.25 5.22
CA TRP A 213 -27.94 3.22 4.27
C TRP A 213 -26.53 2.72 4.54
N TYR A 214 -26.38 1.41 4.63
CA TYR A 214 -25.08 0.78 4.37
C TYR A 214 -25.07 0.20 2.97
N TYR A 215 -23.90 0.24 2.33
CA TYR A 215 -23.74 -0.13 0.94
C TYR A 215 -22.31 -0.61 0.66
N CYS A 216 -22.13 -1.31 -0.46
CA CYS A 216 -20.82 -1.75 -0.89
C CYS A 216 -20.07 -0.59 -1.56
N THR A 217 -18.90 -0.23 -1.03
CA THR A 217 -18.05 0.83 -1.61
C THR A 217 -17.13 0.32 -2.71
N HIS A 218 -17.07 -1.01 -2.91
CA HIS A 218 -16.26 -1.65 -3.93
C HIS A 218 -17.14 -2.18 -5.07
N PHE A 219 -16.70 -2.00 -6.31
CA PHE A 219 -17.39 -2.57 -7.47
C PHE A 219 -17.15 -4.08 -7.50
N CYS A 220 -17.97 -4.84 -6.78
CA CYS A 220 -17.86 -6.30 -6.68
C CYS A 220 -18.75 -7.05 -7.68
N HIS A 221 -19.74 -6.39 -8.29
CA HIS A 221 -20.68 -7.02 -9.21
C HIS A 221 -21.31 -5.99 -10.15
N ALA A 222 -21.86 -6.43 -11.28
CA ALA A 222 -22.66 -5.59 -12.17
C ALA A 222 -23.90 -4.94 -11.48
N MET A 223 -24.30 -5.47 -10.33
CA MET A 223 -25.41 -4.99 -9.49
C MET A 223 -24.89 -4.52 -8.12
N HIS A 224 -23.75 -3.82 -8.09
CA HIS A 224 -23.13 -3.38 -6.83
C HIS A 224 -23.83 -2.17 -6.17
N LEU A 225 -24.66 -1.44 -6.92
CA LEU A 225 -25.42 -0.28 -6.45
C LEU A 225 -26.82 -0.67 -5.99
#